data_AF-A0A1G3C276-F1
#
_entry.id   AF-A0A1G3C276-F1
#
_cell.length_a   1.000
_cell.length_b   1.000
_cell.length_c   1.000
_cell.angle_alpha   90.00
_cell.angle_beta   90.00
_cell.angle_gamma   90.00
#
_symmetry.space_group_name_H-M   'P 1'
#
loop_
_entity.id
_entity.type
_entity.pdbx_description
1 polymer ?
#
loop_
_entity_poly.entity_id
_entity_poly.type
_entity_poly.pdbx_seq_one_letter_code
_entity_poly.pdbx_strand_id
1 'polypeptide(L)'
;MSFLPTEYFGGLKPARLPVPARMIARPDESVRQPDKSVLAGTGRAGERLGRGGRHSGGQVQHWIQGNNCSIQYRKYMDIEKAIKVVKEYGRILREKPIKNVQGRLISLLPYDKETIKEAIKVELIYAGTAEPRDEKMIRTLKLAFLQLASFLPDGEVVPEFDVDVALASDDVCHNYYKYLDGSEKVSNHILEQTSVLVEELDEFCQDNGL
;
A
#
# COMPACT_ATOMS: atom_id res chain seq x y z
N MET A 1 18.88 -0.93 26.58
CA MET A 1 17.51 -1.35 26.96
C MET A 1 16.80 -1.80 25.69
N SER A 2 16.71 -3.11 25.47
CA SER A 2 16.12 -3.72 24.28
C SER A 2 14.88 -4.49 24.70
N PHE A 3 13.70 -3.95 24.37
CA PHE A 3 12.43 -4.66 24.48
C PHE A 3 11.95 -5.02 23.08
N LEU A 4 12.11 -6.29 22.70
CA LEU A 4 11.26 -6.90 21.66
C LEU A 4 10.84 -8.29 22.17
N PRO A 5 9.52 -8.59 22.21
CA PRO A 5 9.06 -9.87 22.71
C PRO A 5 9.31 -10.96 21.67
N THR A 6 10.16 -11.90 22.05
CA THR A 6 10.49 -13.13 21.30
C THR A 6 9.43 -14.18 21.59
N GLU A 7 8.19 -14.01 21.13
CA GLU A 7 7.14 -14.97 21.44
C GLU A 7 6.11 -15.15 20.29
N TYR A 8 6.12 -16.37 19.74
CA TYR A 8 5.04 -17.06 19.02
C TYR A 8 4.72 -16.68 17.57
N PHE A 9 5.51 -17.23 16.64
CA PHE A 9 4.96 -17.77 15.37
C PHE A 9 4.76 -19.28 15.52
N GLY A 10 3.89 -19.67 16.47
CA GLY A 10 3.40 -21.04 16.64
C GLY A 10 2.26 -21.31 15.66
N GLY A 11 2.34 -22.43 14.93
CA GLY A 11 1.45 -22.78 13.84
C GLY A 11 -0.02 -22.94 14.24
N LEU A 12 -0.91 -22.48 13.37
CA LEU A 12 -2.32 -22.83 13.37
C LEU A 12 -2.72 -23.33 11.98
N LYS A 13 -3.25 -24.56 11.94
CA LYS A 13 -3.88 -25.19 10.77
C LYS A 13 -5.04 -24.31 10.27
N PRO A 14 -5.27 -24.17 8.95
CA PRO A 14 -6.39 -23.38 8.46
C PRO A 14 -7.70 -24.14 8.69
N ALA A 15 -8.51 -23.67 9.64
CA ALA A 15 -9.93 -23.99 9.66
C ALA A 15 -10.60 -23.21 8.52
N ARG A 16 -11.15 -23.93 7.54
CA ARG A 16 -12.04 -23.34 6.52
C ARG A 16 -13.29 -22.81 7.23
N LEU A 17 -13.43 -21.49 7.31
CA LEU A 17 -14.69 -20.86 7.68
C LEU A 17 -15.60 -20.77 6.45
N PRO A 18 -16.93 -20.96 6.59
CA PRO A 18 -17.85 -21.01 5.47
C PRO A 18 -18.13 -19.62 4.89
N VAL A 19 -18.26 -19.55 3.57
CA VAL A 19 -18.66 -18.36 2.81
C VAL A 19 -20.08 -17.92 3.24
N PRO A 20 -20.33 -16.63 3.55
CA PRO A 20 -21.68 -16.16 3.87
C PRO A 20 -22.62 -16.26 2.67
N ALA A 21 -23.77 -16.92 2.85
CA ALA A 21 -24.83 -17.10 1.86
C ALA A 21 -25.66 -15.82 1.62
N ARG A 22 -25.02 -14.73 1.16
CA ARG A 22 -25.72 -13.52 0.71
C ARG A 22 -25.17 -12.98 -0.61
N MET A 23 -25.09 -13.86 -1.61
CA MET A 23 -24.96 -13.49 -3.03
C MET A 23 -25.75 -14.45 -3.92
N ILE A 24 -27.01 -14.72 -3.56
CA ILE A 24 -27.98 -15.32 -4.48
C ILE A 24 -29.02 -14.24 -4.77
N ALA A 25 -28.79 -13.48 -5.84
CA ALA A 25 -29.83 -12.64 -6.42
C ALA A 25 -30.95 -13.57 -6.90
N ARG A 26 -32.17 -13.40 -6.37
CA ARG A 26 -33.37 -13.96 -6.98
C ARG A 26 -33.82 -12.99 -8.09
N PRO A 27 -34.12 -13.48 -9.31
CA PRO A 27 -34.86 -12.69 -10.26
C PRO A 27 -36.33 -12.75 -9.83
N ASP A 28 -37.00 -11.61 -9.68
CA ASP A 28 -38.43 -11.57 -9.93
C ASP A 28 -38.91 -10.18 -10.33
N GLU A 29 -39.74 -10.23 -11.35
CA GLU A 29 -40.39 -9.17 -12.09
C GLU A 29 -41.41 -8.42 -11.21
N SER A 30 -41.50 -7.10 -11.36
CA SER A 30 -42.81 -6.46 -11.51
C SER A 30 -42.66 -5.02 -11.99
N VAL A 31 -43.06 -4.84 -13.24
CA VAL A 31 -43.44 -3.59 -13.90
C VAL A 31 -44.47 -2.83 -13.06
N ARG A 32 -44.28 -1.51 -12.90
CA ARG A 32 -45.36 -0.50 -12.83
C ARG A 32 -44.79 0.92 -12.95
N GLN A 33 -45.10 1.56 -14.09
CA GLN A 33 -45.08 3.02 -14.23
C GLN A 33 -46.20 3.65 -13.39
N PRO A 34 -46.12 4.96 -13.09
CA PRO A 34 -47.32 5.77 -13.09
C PRO A 34 -47.25 6.91 -14.09
N ASP A 35 -48.32 7.00 -14.87
CA ASP A 35 -48.69 8.09 -15.75
C ASP A 35 -49.29 9.28 -14.97
N LYS A 36 -49.33 10.41 -15.67
CA LYS A 36 -49.71 11.79 -15.30
C LYS A 36 -51.12 11.95 -14.68
N SER A 37 -51.27 12.92 -13.76
CA SER A 37 -52.43 13.85 -13.74
C SER A 37 -52.22 15.12 -12.86
N VAL A 38 -52.20 16.26 -13.54
CA VAL A 38 -52.80 17.61 -13.29
C VAL A 38 -53.46 17.94 -11.92
N LEU A 39 -53.15 19.11 -11.30
CA LEU A 39 -53.95 20.38 -11.23
C LEU A 39 -53.65 21.29 -10.01
N ALA A 40 -53.62 22.60 -10.31
CA ALA A 40 -53.99 23.79 -9.51
C ALA A 40 -53.11 24.31 -8.36
N GLY A 41 -52.83 25.63 -8.39
CA GLY A 41 -52.47 26.41 -7.20
C GLY A 41 -51.72 27.74 -7.42
N THR A 42 -52.31 28.68 -8.17
CA THR A 42 -52.37 30.15 -7.95
C THR A 42 -51.22 30.92 -7.27
N GLY A 43 -50.68 31.93 -7.97
CA GLY A 43 -49.93 33.05 -7.38
C GLY A 43 -49.49 34.13 -8.40
N ARG A 44 -50.23 35.25 -8.44
CA ARG A 44 -49.96 36.56 -9.08
C ARG A 44 -48.55 37.10 -8.75
N ALA A 45 -47.92 38.08 -9.41
CA ALA A 45 -48.12 38.95 -10.57
C ALA A 45 -46.77 39.68 -10.77
N GLY A 46 -46.45 40.16 -11.98
CA GLY A 46 -45.25 40.99 -12.16
C GLY A 46 -44.86 41.26 -13.60
N GLU A 47 -45.57 42.21 -14.20
CA GLU A 47 -45.07 43.16 -15.21
C GLU A 47 -44.71 42.72 -16.64
N ARG A 48 -44.89 43.70 -17.49
CA ARG A 48 -45.24 43.65 -18.91
C ARG A 48 -44.31 44.63 -19.61
N LEU A 49 -44.02 44.34 -20.88
CA LEU A 49 -43.60 45.24 -21.97
C LEU A 49 -42.13 45.14 -22.42
N GLY A 50 -41.96 44.83 -23.70
CA GLY A 50 -40.74 45.05 -24.46
C GLY A 50 -40.72 44.29 -25.79
N ARG A 51 -41.03 44.97 -26.89
CA ARG A 51 -41.12 44.45 -28.27
C ARG A 51 -39.77 44.00 -28.84
N GLY A 52 -39.85 43.00 -29.73
CA GLY A 52 -39.25 43.07 -31.07
C GLY A 52 -37.97 42.26 -31.31
N GLY A 53 -37.95 41.47 -32.39
CA GLY A 53 -36.71 40.97 -32.99
C GLY A 53 -36.80 39.57 -33.57
N ARG A 54 -36.74 39.47 -34.90
CA ARG A 54 -36.75 38.23 -35.69
C ARG A 54 -35.40 37.50 -35.66
N HIS A 55 -35.48 36.20 -35.97
CA HIS A 55 -34.47 35.31 -36.56
C HIS A 55 -33.17 35.08 -35.79
N SER A 56 -32.95 33.82 -35.39
CA SER A 56 -31.83 32.98 -35.86
C SER A 56 -31.99 31.57 -35.29
N GLY A 57 -32.10 30.58 -36.17
CA GLY A 57 -31.98 29.18 -35.79
C GLY A 57 -30.56 28.92 -35.32
N GLY A 58 -30.41 28.57 -34.04
CA GLY A 58 -29.17 28.07 -33.46
C GLY A 58 -29.48 26.76 -32.76
N GLN A 59 -28.91 25.67 -33.27
CA GLN A 59 -28.90 24.37 -32.61
C GLN A 59 -28.31 24.53 -31.21
N VAL A 60 -29.13 24.37 -30.18
CA VAL A 60 -28.65 24.14 -28.82
C VAL A 60 -28.29 22.66 -28.75
N GLN A 61 -27.03 22.34 -29.07
CA GLN A 61 -26.44 21.07 -28.66
C GLN A 61 -26.38 21.08 -27.13
N HIS A 62 -27.30 20.36 -26.51
CA HIS A 62 -27.27 20.05 -25.10
C HIS A 62 -26.03 19.16 -24.87
N TRP A 63 -24.92 19.76 -24.46
CA TRP A 63 -23.80 19.03 -23.90
C TRP A 63 -24.23 18.52 -22.53
N ILE A 64 -24.82 17.33 -22.52
CA ILE A 64 -24.77 16.50 -21.32
C ILE A 64 -23.30 16.11 -21.19
N GLN A 65 -22.54 16.91 -20.43
CA GLN A 65 -21.30 16.43 -19.82
C GLN A 65 -21.72 15.26 -18.92
N GLY A 66 -21.69 14.06 -19.51
CA GLY A 66 -21.55 12.85 -18.74
C GLY A 66 -20.29 13.05 -17.91
N ASN A 67 -20.47 13.10 -16.60
CA ASN A 67 -19.38 12.96 -15.65
C ASN A 67 -18.72 11.60 -15.95
N ASN A 68 -17.78 11.59 -16.88
CA ASN A 68 -16.76 10.56 -16.94
C ASN A 68 -15.94 10.77 -15.67
N CYS A 69 -16.45 10.16 -14.60
CA CYS A 69 -15.67 9.81 -13.43
C CYS A 69 -14.57 8.90 -13.96
N SER A 70 -13.48 9.51 -14.42
CA SER A 70 -12.23 8.82 -14.68
C SER A 70 -11.67 8.45 -13.32
N ILE A 71 -12.28 7.44 -12.68
CA ILE A 71 -11.57 6.58 -11.76
C ILE A 71 -10.47 6.01 -12.64
N GLN A 72 -9.30 6.65 -12.58
CA GLN A 72 -8.11 6.04 -13.12
C GLN A 72 -7.99 4.71 -12.40
N TYR A 73 -8.21 3.62 -13.14
CA TYR A 73 -7.91 2.29 -12.68
C TYR A 73 -6.40 2.26 -12.48
N ARG A 74 -5.91 2.76 -11.33
CA ARG A 74 -4.62 2.40 -10.79
C ARG A 74 -4.67 0.88 -10.82
N LYS A 75 -3.83 0.25 -11.63
CA LYS A 75 -3.86 -1.19 -11.88
C LYS A 75 -3.37 -1.85 -10.59
N TYR A 76 -4.25 -1.89 -9.60
CA TYR A 76 -3.96 -2.48 -8.31
C TYR A 76 -3.58 -3.91 -8.56
N MET A 77 -2.47 -4.30 -7.95
CA MET A 77 -2.07 -5.70 -7.98
C MET A 77 -3.21 -6.54 -7.41
N ASP A 78 -3.49 -7.67 -8.08
CA ASP A 78 -4.46 -8.64 -7.60
C ASP A 78 -4.14 -9.07 -6.16
N ILE A 79 -5.18 -9.23 -5.32
CA ILE A 79 -5.02 -9.49 -3.88
C ILE A 79 -4.32 -10.83 -3.63
N GLU A 80 -4.64 -11.88 -4.38
CA GLU A 80 -3.99 -13.19 -4.21
C GLU A 80 -2.51 -13.11 -4.57
N LYS A 81 -2.19 -12.35 -5.63
CA LYS A 81 -0.81 -12.05 -6.00
C LYS A 81 -0.10 -11.24 -4.92
N ALA A 82 -0.74 -10.22 -4.34
CA ALA A 82 -0.19 -9.42 -3.26
C ALA A 82 0.18 -10.28 -2.04
N ILE A 83 -0.77 -11.09 -1.56
CA ILE A 83 -0.57 -12.00 -0.44
C ILE A 83 0.58 -12.97 -0.72
N LYS A 84 0.73 -13.46 -1.96
CA LYS A 84 1.85 -14.32 -2.34
C LYS A 84 3.19 -13.59 -2.22
N VAL A 85 3.29 -12.38 -2.80
CA VAL A 85 4.51 -11.56 -2.75
C VAL A 85 4.92 -11.26 -1.31
N VAL A 86 3.98 -10.81 -0.47
CA VAL A 86 4.25 -10.50 0.94
C VAL A 86 4.67 -11.74 1.72
N LYS A 87 4.06 -12.90 1.49
CA LYS A 87 4.45 -14.15 2.15
C LYS A 87 5.86 -14.59 1.77
N GLU A 88 6.23 -14.49 0.50
CA GLU A 88 7.58 -14.85 0.02
C GLU A 88 8.63 -13.88 0.57
N TYR A 89 8.37 -12.58 0.52
CA TYR A 89 9.23 -11.57 1.15
C TYR A 89 9.36 -11.79 2.67
N GLY A 90 8.25 -12.09 3.34
CA GLY A 90 8.23 -12.39 4.77
C GLY A 90 9.05 -13.63 5.16
N ARG A 91 9.32 -14.57 4.24
CA ARG A 91 10.29 -15.66 4.48
C ARG A 91 11.71 -15.13 4.54
N ILE A 92 12.08 -14.27 3.61
CA ILE A 92 13.40 -13.62 3.60
C ILE A 92 13.62 -12.80 4.87
N LEU A 93 12.59 -12.11 5.38
CA LEU A 93 12.67 -11.39 6.65
C LEU A 93 12.90 -12.29 7.88
N ARG A 94 12.50 -13.56 7.83
CA ARG A 94 12.67 -14.52 8.95
C ARG A 94 14.00 -15.25 8.94
N GLU A 95 14.59 -15.48 7.77
CA GLU A 95 15.76 -16.34 7.61
C GLU A 95 17.06 -15.73 8.18
N LYS A 96 17.16 -14.40 8.28
CA LYS A 96 18.31 -13.73 8.87
C LYS A 96 17.85 -12.57 9.78
N PRO A 97 18.36 -12.48 11.02
CA PRO A 97 18.03 -11.35 11.90
C PRO A 97 18.43 -10.02 11.27
N ILE A 98 17.77 -8.94 11.71
CA ILE A 98 17.87 -7.60 11.15
C ILE A 98 19.32 -7.08 11.22
N LYS A 99 19.95 -6.84 10.06
CA LYS A 99 21.32 -6.33 9.91
C LYS A 99 21.32 -4.87 9.41
N ASN A 100 20.71 -3.95 10.16
CA ASN A 100 20.60 -2.54 9.74
C ASN A 100 21.95 -1.81 9.60
N VAL A 101 23.02 -2.34 10.19
CA VAL A 101 24.37 -1.72 10.11
C VAL A 101 25.17 -2.18 8.90
N GLN A 102 24.84 -3.35 8.34
CA GLN A 102 25.57 -3.95 7.22
C GLN A 102 24.76 -3.91 5.92
N GLY A 103 23.45 -3.70 6.03
CA GLY A 103 22.51 -3.87 4.93
C GLY A 103 22.26 -5.35 4.60
N ARG A 104 21.49 -5.57 3.54
CA ARG A 104 21.06 -6.87 3.05
C ARG A 104 21.18 -6.87 1.54
N LEU A 105 21.60 -8.00 0.98
CA LEU A 105 21.72 -8.14 -0.48
C LEU A 105 20.34 -8.02 -1.13
N ILE A 106 20.19 -7.10 -2.08
CA ILE A 106 18.95 -6.93 -2.84
C ILE A 106 18.63 -8.19 -3.66
N SER A 107 19.64 -8.96 -4.05
CA SER A 107 19.47 -10.26 -4.75
C SER A 107 18.76 -11.34 -3.93
N LEU A 108 18.65 -11.17 -2.61
CA LEU A 108 17.87 -12.05 -1.76
C LEU A 108 16.36 -11.81 -1.86
N LEU A 109 15.94 -10.67 -2.42
CA LEU A 109 14.53 -10.38 -2.58
C LEU A 109 13.90 -11.28 -3.67
N PRO A 110 12.71 -11.84 -3.44
CA PRO A 110 12.02 -12.65 -4.44
C PRO A 110 11.45 -11.82 -5.59
N TYR A 111 11.31 -10.50 -5.38
CA TYR A 111 10.76 -9.53 -6.31
C TYR A 111 11.50 -8.19 -6.15
N ASP A 112 11.39 -7.29 -7.13
CA ASP A 112 11.91 -5.93 -6.98
C ASP A 112 11.19 -5.16 -5.86
N LYS A 113 11.85 -4.12 -5.33
CA LYS A 113 11.33 -3.37 -4.18
C LYS A 113 9.97 -2.74 -4.45
N GLU A 114 9.74 -2.18 -5.64
CA GLU A 114 8.47 -1.54 -5.98
C GLU A 114 7.32 -2.54 -5.99
N THR A 115 7.53 -3.72 -6.58
CA THR A 115 6.54 -4.82 -6.53
C THR A 115 6.20 -5.22 -5.09
N ILE A 116 7.20 -5.30 -4.20
CA ILE A 116 6.96 -5.63 -2.79
C ILE A 116 6.22 -4.50 -2.07
N LYS A 117 6.59 -3.23 -2.30
CA LYS A 117 5.89 -2.06 -1.73
C LYS A 117 4.42 -2.07 -2.09
N GLU A 118 4.11 -2.24 -3.37
CA GLU A 118 2.71 -2.29 -3.84
C GLU A 118 1.96 -3.50 -3.27
N ALA A 119 2.62 -4.64 -3.10
CA ALA A 119 2.02 -5.81 -2.44
C ALA A 119 1.62 -5.51 -0.98
N ILE A 120 2.54 -4.91 -0.23
CA ILE A 120 2.30 -4.55 1.17
C ILE A 120 1.18 -3.51 1.27
N LYS A 121 1.16 -2.51 0.39
CA LYS A 121 0.08 -1.50 0.32
C LYS A 121 -1.29 -2.13 0.09
N VAL A 122 -1.41 -3.09 -0.84
CA VAL A 122 -2.67 -3.83 -1.08
C VAL A 122 -3.09 -4.61 0.16
N GLU A 123 -2.16 -5.33 0.80
CA GLU A 123 -2.47 -6.11 2.01
C GLU A 123 -2.78 -5.22 3.22
N LEU A 124 -2.20 -4.02 3.30
CA LEU A 124 -2.53 -2.99 4.29
C LEU A 124 -3.97 -2.50 4.15
N ILE A 125 -4.41 -2.19 2.93
CA ILE A 125 -5.82 -1.81 2.67
C ILE A 125 -6.75 -2.96 3.06
N TYR A 126 -6.41 -4.18 2.67
CA TYR A 126 -7.21 -5.36 3.00
C TYR A 126 -7.32 -5.59 4.51
N ALA A 127 -6.20 -5.56 5.24
CA ALA A 127 -6.18 -5.72 6.69
C ALA A 127 -6.87 -4.56 7.42
N GLY A 128 -6.80 -3.35 6.87
CA GLY A 128 -7.40 -2.15 7.43
C GLY A 128 -8.90 -2.03 7.24
N THR A 129 -9.45 -2.64 6.19
CA THR A 129 -10.88 -2.64 5.86
C THR A 129 -11.63 -3.89 6.34
N ALA A 130 -10.91 -4.90 6.84
CA ALA A 130 -11.51 -6.08 7.43
C ALA A 130 -12.20 -5.77 8.78
N GLU A 131 -13.31 -6.46 9.07
CA GLU A 131 -13.97 -6.44 10.39
C GLU A 131 -13.91 -7.83 11.05
N PRO A 132 -13.28 -7.99 12.23
CA PRO A 132 -12.51 -6.98 12.96
C PRO A 132 -11.17 -6.66 12.28
N ARG A 133 -10.71 -5.42 12.48
CA ARG A 133 -9.43 -4.93 11.95
C ARG A 133 -8.25 -5.67 12.61
N ASP A 134 -7.31 -6.17 11.79
CA ASP A 134 -6.13 -6.87 12.29
C ASP A 134 -4.97 -5.87 12.53
N GLU A 135 -5.02 -5.18 13.68
CA GLU A 135 -4.00 -4.21 14.09
C GLU A 135 -2.58 -4.81 14.16
N LYS A 136 -2.47 -6.10 14.51
CA LYS A 136 -1.17 -6.78 14.57
C LYS A 136 -0.60 -6.96 13.17
N MET A 137 -1.42 -7.40 12.22
CA MET A 137 -1.03 -7.50 10.81
C MET A 137 -0.62 -6.14 10.26
N ILE A 138 -1.43 -5.10 10.49
CA ILE A 138 -1.15 -3.74 10.00
C ILE A 138 0.22 -3.26 10.49
N ARG A 139 0.50 -3.36 11.80
CA ARG A 139 1.82 -2.98 12.35
C ARG A 139 2.95 -3.79 11.74
N THR A 140 2.73 -5.09 11.54
CA THR A 140 3.72 -5.99 10.94
C THR A 140 4.02 -5.59 9.49
N LEU A 141 2.98 -5.27 8.71
CA LEU A 141 3.10 -4.82 7.33
C LEU A 141 3.81 -3.45 7.24
N LYS A 142 3.46 -2.49 8.12
CA LYS A 142 4.16 -1.20 8.20
C LYS A 142 5.65 -1.40 8.48
N LEU A 143 6.01 -2.24 9.45
CA LEU A 143 7.41 -2.57 9.73
C LEU A 143 8.09 -3.27 8.55
N ALA A 144 7.43 -4.23 7.91
CA ALA A 144 7.97 -4.94 6.75
C ALA A 144 8.24 -4.02 5.56
N PHE A 145 7.41 -2.99 5.37
CA PHE A 145 7.59 -1.94 4.37
C PHE A 145 8.89 -1.18 4.63
N LEU A 146 9.09 -0.69 5.86
CA LEU A 146 10.30 0.06 6.25
C LEU A 146 11.58 -0.80 6.16
N GLN A 147 11.48 -2.11 6.40
CA GLN A 147 12.62 -3.03 6.27
C GLN A 147 13.20 -3.09 4.84
N LEU A 148 12.47 -2.65 3.81
CA LEU A 148 13.00 -2.56 2.44
C LEU A 148 14.17 -1.57 2.31
N ALA A 149 14.28 -0.58 3.21
CA ALA A 149 15.43 0.32 3.26
C ALA A 149 16.76 -0.43 3.49
N SER A 150 16.71 -1.56 4.21
CA SER A 150 17.92 -2.35 4.52
C SER A 150 18.47 -3.13 3.33
N PHE A 151 17.71 -3.29 2.23
CA PHE A 151 18.17 -4.04 1.06
C PHE A 151 18.94 -3.13 0.09
N LEU A 152 20.21 -3.42 -0.14
CA LEU A 152 21.14 -2.59 -0.91
C LEU A 152 21.67 -3.37 -2.12
N PRO A 153 22.17 -2.68 -3.16
CA PRO A 153 22.96 -3.34 -4.19
C PRO A 153 24.03 -4.24 -3.57
N ASP A 154 24.20 -5.44 -4.11
CA ASP A 154 25.01 -6.48 -3.46
C ASP A 154 26.46 -6.04 -3.17
N GLY A 155 27.04 -5.20 -4.03
CA GLY A 155 28.38 -4.65 -3.86
C GLY A 155 28.50 -3.54 -2.81
N GLU A 156 27.39 -3.04 -2.27
CA GLU A 156 27.35 -2.01 -1.24
C GLU A 156 27.12 -2.57 0.17
N VAL A 157 26.76 -3.85 0.27
CA VAL A 157 26.56 -4.52 1.56
C VAL A 157 27.91 -4.75 2.24
N VAL A 158 28.00 -4.35 3.51
CA VAL A 158 29.21 -4.58 4.31
C VAL A 158 29.26 -6.05 4.70
N PRO A 159 30.35 -6.78 4.39
CA PRO A 159 30.49 -8.17 4.83
C PRO A 159 30.53 -8.24 6.36
N GLU A 160 30.17 -9.39 6.90
CA GLU A 160 30.29 -9.62 8.33
C GLU A 160 31.76 -9.53 8.75
N PHE A 161 32.01 -8.91 9.91
CA PHE A 161 33.36 -8.79 10.42
C PHE A 161 33.87 -10.16 10.88
N ASP A 162 34.77 -10.73 10.11
CA ASP A 162 35.42 -12.00 10.43
C ASP A 162 36.56 -11.75 11.42
N VAL A 163 36.30 -12.08 12.69
CA VAL A 163 37.24 -11.89 13.79
C VAL A 163 38.47 -12.78 13.61
N ASP A 164 38.31 -14.00 13.11
CA ASP A 164 39.43 -14.93 12.95
C ASP A 164 40.38 -14.45 11.85
N VAL A 165 39.84 -13.97 10.73
CA VAL A 165 40.63 -13.32 9.67
C VAL A 165 41.29 -12.04 10.17
N ALA A 166 40.57 -11.24 10.96
CA ALA A 166 41.13 -10.02 11.52
C ALA A 166 42.28 -10.30 12.49
N LEU A 167 42.14 -11.30 13.38
CA LEU A 167 43.18 -11.70 14.34
C LEU A 167 44.40 -12.34 13.67
N ALA A 168 44.20 -12.97 12.51
CA ALA A 168 45.28 -13.51 11.68
C ALA A 168 46.01 -12.44 10.85
N SER A 169 45.52 -11.20 10.83
CA SER A 169 46.14 -10.08 10.10
C SER A 169 47.20 -9.38 10.94
N ASP A 170 48.26 -8.90 10.26
CA ASP A 170 49.30 -8.08 10.88
C ASP A 170 48.78 -6.74 11.43
N ASP A 171 47.62 -6.25 10.97
CA ASP A 171 47.00 -5.01 11.43
C ASP A 171 45.48 -5.17 11.65
N VAL A 172 45.13 -5.78 12.78
CA VAL A 172 43.76 -5.97 13.25
C VAL A 172 43.01 -4.63 13.36
N CYS A 173 43.69 -3.59 13.83
CA CYS A 173 43.11 -2.26 14.05
C CYS A 173 42.62 -1.66 12.73
N HIS A 174 43.45 -1.70 11.68
CA HIS A 174 43.08 -1.19 10.37
C HIS A 174 41.84 -1.90 9.79
N ASN A 175 41.80 -3.23 9.88
CA ASN A 175 40.65 -4.01 9.40
C ASN A 175 39.36 -3.65 10.14
N TYR A 176 39.44 -3.50 11.47
CA TYR A 176 38.30 -3.12 12.28
C TYR A 176 37.80 -1.71 11.96
N TYR A 177 38.68 -0.71 11.85
CA TYR A 177 38.28 0.65 11.49
C TYR A 177 37.68 0.75 10.09
N LYS A 178 38.22 -0.01 9.12
CA LYS A 178 37.65 -0.10 7.77
C LYS A 178 36.23 -0.69 7.79
N TYR A 179 36.00 -1.72 8.59
CA TYR A 179 34.67 -2.30 8.79
C TYR A 179 33.70 -1.30 9.43
N LEU A 180 34.14 -0.54 10.45
CA LEU A 180 33.33 0.48 11.09
C LEU A 180 32.95 1.61 10.13
N ASP A 181 33.90 2.16 9.36
CA ASP A 181 33.64 3.21 8.36
C ASP A 181 32.64 2.75 7.29
N GLY A 182 32.77 1.51 6.80
CA GLY A 182 31.79 0.92 5.88
C GLY A 182 30.41 0.79 6.51
N SER A 183 30.35 0.30 7.75
CA SER A 183 29.08 0.11 8.48
C SER A 183 28.38 1.43 8.81
N GLU A 184 29.14 2.48 9.15
CA GLU A 184 28.60 3.81 9.40
C GLU A 184 27.96 4.39 8.13
N LYS A 185 28.67 4.34 7.00
CA LYS A 185 28.15 4.81 5.70
C LYS A 185 26.87 4.09 5.31
N VAL A 186 26.86 2.77 5.40
CA VAL A 186 25.68 1.96 5.08
C VAL A 186 24.54 2.21 6.06
N SER A 187 24.81 2.31 7.36
CA SER A 187 23.79 2.61 8.36
C SER A 187 23.14 3.98 8.11
N ASN A 188 23.94 5.01 7.80
CA ASN A 188 23.42 6.34 7.47
C ASN A 188 22.56 6.32 6.22
N HIS A 189 23.00 5.63 5.17
CA HIS A 189 22.19 5.45 3.95
C HIS A 189 20.86 4.74 4.24
N ILE A 190 20.87 3.66 5.05
CA ILE A 190 19.65 2.95 5.44
C ILE A 190 18.71 3.86 6.23
N LEU A 191 19.23 4.70 7.12
CA LEU A 191 18.41 5.68 7.87
C LEU A 191 17.76 6.70 6.93
N GLU A 192 18.50 7.25 5.97
CA GLU A 192 17.97 8.15 4.95
C GLU A 192 16.85 7.50 4.13
N GLN A 193 17.08 6.28 3.63
CA GLN A 193 16.07 5.53 2.88
C GLN A 193 14.85 5.17 3.74
N THR A 194 15.07 4.87 5.03
CA THR A 194 13.97 4.62 5.96
C THR A 194 13.11 5.87 6.12
N SER A 195 13.70 7.06 6.22
CA SER A 195 12.96 8.34 6.30
C SER A 195 12.05 8.53 5.08
N VAL A 196 12.57 8.29 3.87
CA VAL A 196 11.80 8.38 2.63
C VAL A 196 10.63 7.38 2.63
N LEU A 197 10.87 6.15 3.08
CA LEU A 197 9.80 5.13 3.14
C LEU A 197 8.77 5.43 4.23
N VAL A 198 9.14 6.09 5.33
CA VAL A 198 8.19 6.57 6.35
C VAL A 198 7.26 7.61 5.74
N GLU A 199 7.81 8.61 5.03
CA GLU A 199 7.00 9.63 4.36
C GLU A 199 6.05 9.00 3.33
N GLU A 200 6.54 8.10 2.47
CA GLU A 200 5.73 7.37 1.49
C GLU A 200 4.59 6.57 2.16
N LEU A 201 4.91 5.86 3.25
CA LEU A 201 3.95 5.01 3.96
C LEU A 201 2.91 5.84 4.73
N ASP A 202 3.32 6.95 5.33
CA ASP A 202 2.43 7.84 6.08
C ASP A 202 1.44 8.53 5.15
N GLU A 203 1.90 9.06 4.01
CA GLU A 203 1.02 9.62 2.97
C GLU A 203 0.02 8.57 2.50
N PHE A 204 0.49 7.36 2.18
CA PHE A 204 -0.38 6.26 1.79
C PHE A 204 -1.41 5.89 2.87
N CYS A 205 -1.02 5.83 4.14
CA CYS A 205 -1.94 5.49 5.23
C CYS A 205 -2.99 6.57 5.43
N GLN A 206 -2.61 7.85 5.38
CA GLN A 206 -3.54 8.98 5.51
C GLN A 206 -4.59 8.97 4.39
N ASP A 207 -4.16 8.78 3.14
CA ASP A 207 -5.05 8.72 1.97
C ASP A 207 -6.08 7.59 2.04
N ASN A 208 -5.77 6.53 2.78
CA ASN A 208 -6.61 5.32 2.87
C ASN A 208 -7.27 5.15 4.25
N GLY A 209 -7.14 6.11 5.17
CA GLY A 209 -7.73 6.06 6.50
C GLY A 209 -7.17 4.95 7.40
N LEU A 210 -5.87 4.65 7.29
CA LEU A 210 -5.18 3.54 7.98
C LEU A 210 -4.34 3.95 9.19
#